data_AF-A0A946QYF6-F1
#
_entry.id   AF-A0A946QYF6-F1
#
_cell.length_a   1.000
_cell.length_b   1.000
_cell.length_c   1.000
_cell.angle_alpha   90.00
_cell.angle_beta   90.00
_cell.angle_gamma   90.00
#
_symmetry.space_group_name_H-M   'P 1'
#
loop_
_entity.id
_entity.type
_entity.pdbx_description
1 polymer ?
#
loop_
_entity_poly.entity_id
_entity_poly.type
_entity_poly.pdbx_seq_one_letter_code
_entity_poly.pdbx_strand_id
1 'polypeptide(L)'
;MQIKGRPEYKSKPSPLTCAPETTVLAAAKLMANKNYGSIVIVNDKNEVLGLMTERDIFRRVVAEELDPSITVVSEIMTSEIRTAKETDKLSDWLRIMSNERFRRLPVVDSDNRLVSVMSQGDFVSYTWPQLVAQTKEKISNNFQIFLIVSSILVYTLILLVIVPAFIR
;
A
#
# COMPACT_ATOMS: atom_id res chain seq x y z
N MET A 1 4.36 4.35 12.08
CA MET A 1 5.71 4.31 11.50
C MET A 1 5.77 5.26 10.31
N GLN A 2 6.81 6.08 10.21
CA GLN A 2 6.99 7.01 9.08
C GLN A 2 7.32 6.23 7.79
N ILE A 3 7.03 6.82 6.63
CA ILE A 3 7.30 6.18 5.32
C ILE A 3 8.79 5.85 5.17
N LYS A 4 9.69 6.82 5.40
CA LYS A 4 11.14 6.60 5.26
C LYS A 4 11.77 5.65 6.29
N GLY A 5 11.08 5.42 7.40
CA GLY A 5 11.56 4.52 8.45
C GLY A 5 11.44 3.04 8.07
N ARG A 6 10.70 2.72 7.00
CA ARG A 6 10.45 1.34 6.53
C ARG A 6 11.71 0.79 5.84
N PRO A 7 12.18 -0.43 6.16
CA PRO A 7 13.29 -1.06 5.45
C PRO A 7 13.07 -1.11 3.94
N GLU A 8 11.83 -1.37 3.52
CA GLU A 8 11.42 -1.53 2.13
C GLU A 8 11.43 -0.22 1.34
N TYR A 9 11.46 0.93 2.03
CA TYR A 9 11.55 2.25 1.40
C TYR A 9 12.87 2.42 0.64
N LYS A 10 13.98 1.93 1.22
CA LYS A 10 15.33 2.05 0.61
C LYS A 10 15.53 1.14 -0.59
N SER A 11 14.86 -0.01 -0.63
CA SER A 11 14.97 -0.99 -1.71
C SER A 11 14.03 -0.73 -2.88
N LYS A 12 13.20 0.32 -2.80
CA LYS A 12 12.17 0.57 -3.80
C LYS A 12 12.79 1.10 -5.10
N PRO A 13 12.39 0.58 -6.27
CA PRO A 13 12.88 1.12 -7.53
C PRO A 13 12.45 2.57 -7.71
N SER A 14 13.25 3.33 -8.45
CA SER A 14 12.91 4.68 -8.84
C SER A 14 11.54 4.71 -9.51
N PRO A 15 10.71 5.72 -9.19
CA PRO A 15 9.39 5.83 -9.77
C PRO A 15 9.50 6.04 -11.28
N LEU A 16 8.56 5.46 -12.04
CA LEU A 16 8.47 5.71 -13.47
C LEU A 16 7.95 7.13 -13.68
N THR A 17 8.74 7.95 -14.38
CA THR A 17 8.42 9.37 -14.64
C THR A 17 8.50 9.71 -16.12
N CYS A 18 7.80 10.78 -16.51
CA CYS A 18 7.93 11.42 -17.81
C CYS A 18 7.67 12.93 -17.72
N ALA A 19 8.07 13.66 -18.75
CA ALA A 19 7.83 15.10 -18.89
C ALA A 19 6.41 15.39 -19.39
N PRO A 20 5.81 16.57 -19.09
CA PRO A 20 4.42 16.90 -19.43
C PRO A 20 4.11 16.90 -20.93
N GLU A 21 5.11 17.15 -21.77
CA GLU A 21 5.06 17.14 -23.23
C GLU A 21 5.22 15.75 -23.86
N THR A 22 5.46 14.71 -23.05
CA THR A 22 5.54 13.33 -23.54
C THR A 22 4.20 12.92 -24.13
N THR A 23 4.19 12.25 -25.28
CA THR A 23 2.95 11.76 -25.88
C THR A 23 2.37 10.60 -25.08
N VAL A 24 1.05 10.45 -25.09
CA VAL A 24 0.38 9.35 -24.40
C VAL A 24 0.89 7.99 -24.89
N LEU A 25 1.15 7.85 -26.19
CA LEU A 25 1.71 6.63 -26.78
C LEU A 25 3.10 6.30 -26.22
N ALA A 26 3.99 7.29 -26.12
CA ALA A 26 5.33 7.09 -25.58
C ALA A 26 5.27 6.70 -24.09
N ALA A 27 4.44 7.40 -23.31
CA ALA A 27 4.22 7.09 -21.91
C ALA A 27 3.61 5.69 -21.69
N ALA A 28 2.63 5.30 -22.51
CA ALA A 28 2.01 3.98 -22.47
C ALA A 28 3.02 2.86 -22.82
N LYS A 29 3.91 3.09 -23.80
CA LYS A 29 5.00 2.15 -24.11
C LYS A 29 5.98 2.01 -22.96
N LEU A 30 6.36 3.11 -22.30
CA LEU A 30 7.22 3.08 -21.11
C LEU A 30 6.56 2.28 -19.98
N MET A 31 5.28 2.54 -19.72
CA MET A 31 4.46 1.81 -18.75
C MET A 31 4.44 0.30 -19.04
N ALA A 32 4.16 -0.09 -20.28
CA ALA A 32 4.11 -1.49 -20.70
C ALA A 32 5.48 -2.19 -20.57
N ASN A 33 6.55 -1.57 -21.07
CA ASN A 33 7.90 -2.13 -21.05
C ASN A 33 8.44 -2.34 -19.63
N LYS A 34 8.05 -1.48 -18.69
CA LYS A 34 8.48 -1.57 -17.30
C LYS A 34 7.47 -2.31 -16.40
N ASN A 35 6.32 -2.71 -16.94
CA ASN A 35 5.21 -3.33 -16.21
C ASN A 35 4.64 -2.44 -15.08
N TYR A 36 4.41 -1.14 -15.37
CA TYR A 36 3.80 -0.17 -14.45
C TYR A 36 2.44 0.30 -14.98
N GLY A 37 1.35 0.06 -14.26
CA GLY A 37 0.03 0.62 -14.61
C GLY A 37 -0.20 2.13 -14.33
N SER A 38 0.86 2.92 -14.14
CA SER A 38 0.82 4.38 -14.02
C SER A 38 2.21 4.97 -14.16
N ILE A 39 2.26 6.26 -14.50
CA ILE A 39 3.46 7.07 -14.63
C ILE A 39 3.22 8.43 -13.97
N VAL A 40 4.25 8.95 -13.29
CA VAL A 40 4.19 10.28 -12.65
C VAL A 40 4.73 11.31 -13.64
N ILE A 41 4.03 12.43 -13.79
CA ILE A 41 4.47 13.53 -14.62
C ILE A 41 5.23 14.50 -13.72
N VAL A 42 6.46 14.82 -14.11
CA VAL A 42 7.34 15.73 -13.36
C VAL A 42 7.90 16.80 -14.28
N ASN A 43 8.30 17.94 -13.70
CA ASN A 43 9.06 18.96 -14.43
C ASN A 43 10.58 18.70 -14.37
N ASP A 44 11.37 19.59 -14.97
CA ASP A 44 12.84 19.54 -14.97
C ASP A 44 13.47 19.56 -13.57
N LYS A 45 12.74 20.06 -12.56
CA LYS A 45 13.16 20.10 -11.15
C LYS A 45 12.75 18.85 -10.37
N ASN A 46 12.14 17.86 -11.04
CA ASN A 46 11.57 16.65 -10.45
C ASN A 46 10.40 16.92 -9.47
N GLU A 47 9.72 18.06 -9.64
CA GLU A 47 8.49 18.37 -8.90
C GLU A 47 7.31 17.67 -9.58
N VAL A 48 6.39 17.17 -8.76
CA VAL A 48 5.25 16.38 -9.22
C VAL A 48 4.17 17.28 -9.80
N LEU A 49 3.90 17.13 -11.09
CA LEU A 49 2.85 17.88 -11.81
C LEU A 49 1.54 17.10 -11.92
N GLY A 50 1.61 15.77 -11.97
CA GLY A 50 0.43 14.95 -12.11
C GLY A 50 0.71 13.45 -12.16
N LEU A 51 -0.36 12.68 -12.30
CA LEU A 51 -0.33 11.23 -12.44
C LEU A 51 -1.21 10.81 -13.62
N MET A 52 -0.71 9.87 -14.42
CA MET A 52 -1.51 9.19 -15.45
C MET A 52 -1.53 7.69 -15.16
N THR A 53 -2.73 7.11 -15.17
CA THR A 53 -2.96 5.67 -15.01
C THR A 53 -3.53 5.05 -16.29
N GLU A 54 -3.52 3.72 -16.38
CA GLU A 54 -4.17 2.98 -17.49
C GLU A 54 -5.63 3.41 -17.68
N ARG A 55 -6.35 3.66 -16.58
CA ARG A 55 -7.75 4.09 -16.62
C ARG A 55 -7.91 5.47 -17.24
N ASP A 56 -6.93 6.36 -17.08
CA ASP A 56 -6.98 7.70 -17.67
C ASP A 56 -6.82 7.60 -19.20
N ILE A 57 -5.93 6.71 -19.68
CA ILE A 57 -5.78 6.42 -21.11
C ILE A 57 -7.11 5.92 -21.69
N PHE A 58 -7.75 4.94 -21.05
CA PHE A 58 -9.04 4.43 -21.54
C PHE A 58 -10.14 5.50 -21.55
N ARG A 59 -10.24 6.32 -20.50
CA ARG A 59 -11.36 7.25 -20.33
C ARG A 59 -11.18 8.58 -21.06
N ARG A 60 -9.96 9.06 -21.22
CA ARG A 60 -9.66 10.42 -21.72
C ARG A 60 -9.03 10.42 -23.11
N VAL A 61 -8.61 9.26 -23.62
CA VAL A 61 -8.02 9.14 -24.97
C VAL A 61 -8.84 8.18 -25.81
N VAL A 62 -9.01 6.93 -25.37
CA VAL A 62 -9.73 5.92 -26.16
C VAL A 62 -11.20 6.25 -26.28
N ALA A 63 -11.87 6.57 -25.16
CA ALA A 63 -13.29 6.91 -25.17
C ALA A 63 -13.61 8.25 -25.84
N GLU A 64 -12.64 9.15 -25.91
CA GLU A 64 -12.76 10.47 -26.55
C GLU A 64 -12.21 10.48 -27.99
N GLU A 65 -11.82 9.31 -28.52
CA GLU A 65 -11.29 9.13 -29.87
C GLU A 65 -10.07 10.02 -30.22
N LEU A 66 -9.24 10.34 -29.21
CA LEU A 66 -8.02 11.12 -29.40
C LEU A 66 -6.86 10.26 -29.91
N ASP A 67 -5.99 10.86 -30.74
CA ASP A 67 -4.78 10.21 -31.22
C ASP A 67 -3.67 10.20 -30.15
N PRO A 68 -3.31 9.04 -29.58
CA PRO A 68 -2.30 8.96 -28.52
C PRO A 68 -0.89 9.33 -28.99
N SER A 69 -0.64 9.36 -30.30
CA SER A 69 0.66 9.73 -30.86
C SER A 69 0.89 11.25 -30.89
N ILE A 70 -0.18 12.04 -30.77
CA ILE A 70 -0.14 13.52 -30.80
C ILE A 70 -0.54 14.09 -29.43
N THR A 71 -1.55 13.52 -28.78
CA THR A 71 -1.99 13.94 -27.44
C THR A 71 -0.86 13.79 -26.43
N VAL A 72 -0.62 14.85 -25.66
CA VAL A 72 0.41 14.87 -24.61
C VAL A 72 -0.16 14.47 -23.25
N VAL A 73 0.69 13.92 -22.37
CA VAL A 73 0.27 13.45 -21.05
C VAL A 73 -0.29 14.56 -20.17
N SER A 74 0.17 15.80 -20.33
CA SER A 74 -0.31 16.96 -19.56
C SER A 74 -1.78 17.30 -19.82
N GLU A 75 -2.33 16.96 -20.98
CA GLU A 75 -3.74 17.18 -21.31
C GLU A 75 -4.67 16.19 -20.61
N ILE A 76 -4.18 14.98 -20.32
CA ILE A 76 -5.00 13.88 -19.78
C ILE A 76 -4.63 13.45 -18.38
N MET A 77 -3.53 13.94 -17.81
CA MET A 77 -3.13 13.59 -16.45
C MET A 77 -4.13 14.10 -15.41
N THR A 78 -4.12 13.48 -14.23
CA THR A 78 -4.72 14.09 -13.05
C THR A 78 -3.70 15.05 -12.45
N SER A 79 -3.98 16.35 -12.48
CA SER A 79 -3.06 17.40 -11.98
C SER A 79 -3.21 17.63 -10.48
N GLU A 80 -4.44 17.54 -9.96
CA GLU A 80 -4.69 17.63 -8.51
C GLU A 80 -4.44 16.28 -7.83
N ILE A 81 -3.16 15.95 -7.65
CA ILE A 81 -2.79 14.71 -6.97
C ILE A 81 -2.33 14.97 -5.55
N ARG A 82 -2.74 14.07 -4.66
CA ARG A 82 -2.22 14.03 -3.30
C ARG A 82 -0.81 13.47 -3.31
N THR A 83 0.09 14.14 -2.61
CA THR A 83 1.45 13.69 -2.38
C THR A 83 1.69 13.52 -0.89
N ALA A 84 2.43 12.48 -0.53
CA ALA A 84 2.88 12.25 0.84
C ALA A 84 4.28 12.78 1.03
N LYS A 85 4.59 13.31 2.22
CA LYS A 85 5.98 13.53 2.60
C LYS A 85 6.58 12.23 3.09
N GLU A 86 7.88 12.03 2.85
CA GLU A 86 8.61 10.86 3.36
C GLU A 86 8.57 10.70 4.90
N THR A 87 8.29 11.79 5.61
CA THR A 87 8.11 11.86 7.08
C THR A 87 6.71 11.51 7.55
N ASP A 88 5.73 11.40 6.65
CA ASP A 88 4.35 11.13 7.01
C ASP A 88 4.19 9.71 7.57
N LYS A 89 3.14 9.51 8.38
CA LYS A 89 2.77 8.17 8.83
C LYS A 89 2.05 7.44 7.71
N LEU A 90 2.57 6.26 7.36
CA LEU A 90 2.00 5.41 6.32
C LEU A 90 0.53 5.03 6.59
N SER A 91 0.15 4.87 7.86
CA SER A 91 -1.21 4.53 8.29
C SER A 91 -2.24 5.58 7.91
N ASP A 92 -1.86 6.85 7.93
CA ASP A 92 -2.79 7.97 7.72
C ASP A 92 -3.16 8.01 6.24
N TRP A 93 -2.16 7.79 5.38
CA TRP A 93 -2.32 7.66 3.94
C TRP A 93 -3.12 6.43 3.51
N LEU A 94 -3.01 5.30 4.19
CA LEU A 94 -3.84 4.12 3.92
C LEU A 94 -5.34 4.44 3.97
N ARG A 95 -5.74 5.15 5.03
CA ARG A 95 -7.14 5.55 5.23
C ARG A 95 -7.60 6.51 4.13
N ILE A 96 -6.77 7.49 3.79
CA ILE A 96 -7.06 8.47 2.73
C ILE A 96 -7.19 7.76 1.38
N MET A 97 -6.23 6.91 1.02
CA MET A 97 -6.25 6.12 -0.21
C MET A 97 -7.51 5.26 -0.34
N SER A 98 -7.95 4.64 0.76
CA SER A 98 -9.18 3.85 0.81
C SER A 98 -10.43 4.72 0.58
N ASN A 99 -10.53 5.85 1.28
CA ASN A 99 -11.70 6.73 1.23
C ASN A 99 -11.83 7.44 -0.12
N GLU A 100 -10.72 7.97 -0.64
CA GLU A 100 -10.67 8.74 -1.88
C GLU A 100 -10.44 7.86 -3.13
N ARG A 101 -10.40 6.53 -2.95
CA ARG A 101 -10.34 5.52 -4.02
C ARG A 101 -9.18 5.70 -5.00
N PHE A 102 -8.02 6.16 -4.51
CA PHE A 102 -6.78 6.15 -5.29
C PHE A 102 -5.82 5.08 -4.78
N ARG A 103 -5.07 4.49 -5.72
CA ARG A 103 -4.22 3.33 -5.45
C ARG A 103 -2.74 3.62 -5.51
N ARG A 104 -2.34 4.83 -5.89
CA ARG A 104 -0.95 5.25 -6.03
C ARG A 104 -0.76 6.63 -5.42
N LEU A 105 0.30 6.76 -4.65
CA LEU A 105 0.61 7.89 -3.81
C LEU A 105 2.07 8.27 -4.06
N PRO A 106 2.32 9.34 -4.84
CA PRO A 106 3.64 9.92 -4.97
C PRO A 106 4.15 10.39 -3.59
N VAL A 107 5.39 10.05 -3.27
CA VAL A 107 6.09 10.43 -2.05
C VAL A 107 7.18 11.42 -2.42
N VAL A 108 7.19 12.57 -1.75
CA VAL A 108 8.11 13.67 -1.98
C VAL A 108 9.02 13.93 -0.78
N ASP A 109 10.16 14.56 -1.04
CA ASP A 109 11.09 15.05 -0.02
C ASP A 109 10.64 16.40 0.58
N SER A 110 11.51 17.03 1.37
CA SER A 110 11.27 18.36 1.94
C SER A 110 11.16 19.47 0.91
N ASP A 111 11.75 19.28 -0.27
CA ASP A 111 11.81 20.24 -1.38
C ASP A 111 10.69 19.98 -2.41
N ASN A 112 9.71 19.13 -2.07
CA ASN A 112 8.62 18.66 -2.95
C ASN A 112 9.08 17.91 -4.20
N ARG A 113 10.29 17.35 -4.21
CA ARG A 113 10.77 16.51 -5.30
C ARG A 113 10.32 15.08 -5.13
N LEU A 114 9.97 14.43 -6.24
CA LEU A 114 9.54 13.04 -6.24
C LEU A 114 10.67 12.10 -5.80
N VAL A 115 10.43 11.33 -4.75
CA VAL A 115 11.37 10.30 -4.26
C VAL A 115 10.92 8.91 -4.67
N SER A 116 9.62 8.60 -4.48
CA SER A 116 9.08 7.27 -4.78
C SER A 116 7.57 7.31 -5.02
N VAL A 117 6.98 6.19 -5.44
CA VAL A 117 5.53 6.04 -5.56
C VAL A 117 5.08 4.84 -4.75
N MET A 118 4.16 5.06 -3.82
CA MET A 118 3.57 4.02 -2.98
C MET A 118 2.23 3.56 -3.57
N SER A 119 2.05 2.25 -3.71
CA SER A 119 0.82 1.64 -4.19
C SER A 119 0.10 0.89 -3.06
N GLN A 120 -1.22 0.67 -3.18
CA GLN A 120 -1.97 -0.19 -2.23
C GLN A 120 -1.30 -1.56 -2.01
N GLY A 121 -0.70 -2.15 -3.05
CA GLY A 121 0.03 -3.42 -2.96
C GLY A 121 1.26 -3.34 -2.06
N ASP A 122 1.97 -2.21 -2.08
CA ASP A 122 3.09 -1.98 -1.16
C ASP A 122 2.63 -1.97 0.29
N PHE A 123 1.47 -1.38 0.59
CA PHE A 123 0.96 -1.39 1.96
C PHE A 123 0.63 -2.80 2.45
N VAL A 124 0.05 -3.65 1.59
CA VAL A 124 -0.19 -5.06 1.93
C VAL A 124 1.15 -5.75 2.22
N SER A 125 2.12 -5.60 1.32
CA SER A 125 3.46 -6.17 1.51
C SER A 125 4.12 -5.70 2.82
N TYR A 126 3.90 -4.45 3.22
CA TYR A 126 4.55 -3.87 4.39
C TYR A 126 3.82 -4.15 5.70
N THR A 127 2.52 -4.42 5.65
CA THR A 127 1.69 -4.65 6.85
C THR A 127 1.52 -6.14 7.13
N TRP A 128 1.62 -6.99 6.10
CA TRP A 128 1.47 -8.44 6.23
C TRP A 128 2.42 -9.09 7.26
N PRO A 129 3.73 -8.79 7.29
CA PRO A 129 4.62 -9.37 8.29
C PRO A 129 4.23 -8.99 9.72
N GLN A 130 3.81 -7.72 9.92
CA GLN A 130 3.38 -7.19 11.21
C GLN A 130 2.07 -7.83 11.67
N LEU A 131 1.09 -7.95 10.76
CA LEU A 131 -0.19 -8.62 11.02
C LEU A 131 0.01 -10.09 11.40
N VAL A 132 0.86 -10.82 10.65
CA VAL A 132 1.16 -12.23 10.93
C VAL A 132 1.88 -12.37 12.27
N ALA A 133 2.84 -11.50 12.59
CA ALA A 133 3.55 -11.52 13.87
C ALA A 133 2.61 -11.26 15.05
N GLN A 134 1.77 -10.23 14.99
CA GLN A 134 0.77 -9.92 16.02
C GLN A 134 -0.24 -11.06 16.20
N THR A 135 -0.66 -11.68 15.09
CA THR A 135 -1.57 -12.83 15.14
C THR A 135 -0.91 -14.03 15.80
N LYS A 136 0.36 -14.34 15.47
CA LYS A 136 1.12 -15.41 16.11
C LYS A 136 1.31 -15.16 17.61
N GLU A 137 1.64 -13.94 18.01
CA GLU A 137 1.80 -13.57 19.43
C GLU A 137 0.48 -13.75 20.19
N LYS A 138 -0.63 -13.28 19.60
CA LYS A 138 -1.95 -13.43 20.20
C LYS A 138 -2.40 -14.88 20.31
N ILE A 139 -2.05 -15.73 19.34
CA ILE A 139 -2.30 -17.18 19.37
C ILE A 139 -1.40 -17.88 20.40
N SER A 140 -0.13 -17.49 20.50
CA SER A 140 0.82 -18.02 21.49
C SER A 140 0.36 -17.75 22.93
N ASN A 141 -0.31 -16.62 23.16
CA ASN A 141 -0.88 -16.29 24.46
C ASN A 141 -2.09 -17.15 24.88
N ASN A 142 -2.50 -18.14 24.07
CA ASN A 142 -3.46 -19.16 24.48
C ASN A 142 -2.89 -20.19 25.49
N PHE A 143 -1.61 -20.12 25.87
CA PHE A 143 -1.07 -20.98 26.93
C PHE A 143 -1.82 -20.82 28.25
N GLN A 144 -2.27 -19.60 28.59
CA GLN A 144 -3.09 -19.37 29.79
C GLN A 144 -4.46 -20.05 29.69
N ILE A 145 -5.08 -20.05 28.51
CA ILE A 145 -6.35 -20.75 28.28
C ILE A 145 -6.15 -22.27 28.44
N PHE A 146 -5.06 -22.82 27.90
CA PHE A 146 -4.70 -24.22 28.09
C PHE A 146 -4.50 -24.59 29.57
N LEU A 147 -3.80 -23.75 30.34
CA LEU A 147 -3.62 -23.95 31.79
C LEU A 147 -4.94 -23.90 32.56
N ILE A 148 -5.85 -22.97 32.20
CA ILE A 148 -7.16 -22.88 32.84
C ILE A 148 -8.00 -24.12 32.53
N VAL A 149 -8.07 -24.52 31.26
CA VAL A 149 -8.86 -25.69 30.83
C VAL A 149 -8.33 -26.98 31.45
N SER A 150 -7.01 -27.18 31.46
CA SER A 150 -6.39 -28.34 32.10
C SER A 150 -6.64 -28.37 33.61
N SER A 151 -6.55 -27.23 34.30
CA SER A 151 -6.87 -27.11 35.73
C SER A 151 -8.32 -27.51 36.04
N ILE A 152 -9.30 -27.00 35.26
CA ILE A 152 -10.72 -27.36 35.41
C ILE A 152 -10.94 -28.86 35.20
N LEU A 153 -10.29 -29.44 34.18
CA LEU A 153 -10.43 -30.85 33.83
C LEU A 153 -9.85 -31.76 34.92
N VAL A 154 -8.69 -31.40 35.47
CA VAL A 154 -8.08 -32.10 36.61
C VAL A 154 -8.97 -32.00 37.85
N TYR A 155 -9.51 -30.82 38.19
CA TYR A 155 -10.42 -30.65 39.31
C TYR A 155 -11.69 -31.52 39.18
N THR A 156 -12.26 -31.56 37.98
CA THR A 156 -13.47 -32.35 37.70
C THR A 156 -13.20 -33.85 37.82
N LEU A 157 -12.03 -34.32 37.34
CA LEU A 157 -11.60 -35.71 37.48
C LEU A 157 -11.42 -36.09 38.95
N ILE A 158 -10.82 -35.22 39.75
CA ILE A 158 -10.61 -35.44 41.19
C ILE A 158 -11.96 -35.56 41.92
N LEU A 159 -12.91 -34.67 41.64
CA LEU A 159 -14.26 -34.75 42.22
C LEU A 159 -14.94 -36.08 41.88
N LEU A 160 -14.87 -36.53 40.62
CA LEU A 160 -15.46 -37.80 40.20
C LEU A 160 -14.82 -39.04 40.85
N VAL A 161 -13.57 -38.96 41.30
CA VAL A 161 -12.90 -40.08 41.97
C VAL A 161 -13.14 -40.05 43.48
N ILE A 162 -12.98 -38.88 44.12
CA ILE A 162 -13.02 -38.75 45.58
C ILE A 162 -14.45 -38.81 46.12
N VAL A 163 -15.41 -38.15 45.47
CA VAL A 163 -16.79 -38.09 45.95
C VAL A 163 -17.42 -39.49 46.08
N PRO A 164 -17.37 -40.38 45.07
CA PRO A 164 -17.89 -41.74 45.23
C PRO A 164 -17.08 -42.62 46.19
N ALA A 165 -15.81 -42.31 46.46
CA ALA A 165 -15.02 -43.00 47.48
C ALA A 165 -15.42 -42.63 48.92
N PHE A 166 -16.04 -41.47 49.12
CA PHE A 166 -16.50 -40.99 50.43
C PHE A 166 -17.97 -41.34 50.73
N ILE A 167 -18.75 -41.65 49.70
CA ILE A 167 -20.19 -41.97 49.81
C ILE A 167 -20.44 -43.48 49.95
N ARG A 168 -19.39 -44.31 49.91
CA ARG A 168 -19.44 -45.77 50.05
C ARG A 168 -18.88 -46.21 51.39
#